data_AF-A0A5N0UL81-F1
#
_entry.id   AF-A0A5N0UL81-F1
#
_cell.length_a   1.000
_cell.length_b   1.000
_cell.length_c   1.000
_cell.angle_alpha   90.00
_cell.angle_beta   90.00
_cell.angle_gamma   90.00
#
_symmetry.space_group_name_H-M   'P 1'
#
loop_
_entity.id
_entity.type
_entity.pdbx_description
1 polymer ?
#
loop_
_entity_poly.entity_id
_entity_poly.type
_entity_poly.pdbx_seq_one_letter_code
_entity_poly.pdbx_strand_id
1 'polypeptide(L)'
;MAARRSILAGVDGSPGALHAVRWAAGEAARRHVSLRLCHVRGEGGERGGEWLRAAEWAARDLAPGIEVRRLSPSGEVCPTLVRESADAALTVLGPGPVAVAVAAACSPVVVVRGRTPGEPPPDGGPVVAGGSGAAVEFAAGEAVLRGAGLISAPGSLLVRSAGARLVVVGAGAAAGLGETALALLRHGGCPVAVVR
;
A
#
# COMPACT_ATOMS: atom_id res chain seq x y z
N MET A 1 7.91 -21.01 9.62
CA MET A 1 7.65 -19.65 9.10
C MET A 1 6.47 -19.08 9.87
N ALA A 2 6.66 -18.00 10.64
CA ALA A 2 5.52 -17.30 11.24
C ALA A 2 4.63 -16.80 10.10
N ALA A 3 3.34 -17.16 10.11
CA ALA A 3 2.41 -16.62 9.14
C ALA A 3 2.43 -15.09 9.24
N ARG A 4 2.65 -14.42 8.11
CA ARG A 4 2.56 -12.96 7.98
C ARG A 4 1.13 -12.55 8.33
N ARG A 5 0.91 -12.08 9.56
CA ARG A 5 -0.42 -11.90 10.19
C ARG A 5 -0.83 -10.43 10.37
N SER A 6 -0.20 -9.53 9.61
CA SER A 6 -0.51 -8.11 9.71
C SER A 6 -0.34 -7.37 8.39
N ILE A 7 -1.05 -6.25 8.27
CA ILE A 7 -0.77 -5.22 7.28
C ILE A 7 0.04 -4.12 7.96
N LEU A 8 1.12 -3.68 7.33
CA LEU A 8 1.92 -2.54 7.79
C LEU A 8 1.48 -1.29 7.03
N ALA A 9 1.12 -0.22 7.71
CA ALA A 9 0.83 1.08 7.10
C ALA A 9 1.79 2.15 7.60
N GLY A 10 2.45 2.86 6.67
CA GLY A 10 3.34 3.98 7.01
C GLY A 10 2.55 5.26 7.30
N VAL A 11 2.99 6.01 8.30
CA VAL A 11 2.36 7.24 8.77
C VAL A 11 3.39 8.37 8.82
N ASP A 12 3.14 9.45 8.09
CA ASP A 12 3.99 10.65 8.03
C ASP A 12 3.21 11.96 8.29
N GLY A 13 1.93 11.85 8.68
CA GLY A 13 1.04 12.98 8.92
C GLY A 13 0.45 13.62 7.66
N SER A 14 0.81 13.15 6.46
CA SER A 14 0.24 13.66 5.21
C SER A 14 -1.20 13.16 4.97
N PRO A 15 -2.02 13.91 4.22
CA PRO A 15 -3.33 13.42 3.77
C PRO A 15 -3.24 12.10 2.99
N GLY A 16 -2.19 11.93 2.19
CA GLY A 16 -1.93 10.70 1.43
C GLY A 16 -1.69 9.49 2.34
N ALA A 17 -0.95 9.66 3.44
CA ALA A 17 -0.77 8.60 4.43
C ALA A 17 -2.08 8.25 5.17
N LEU A 18 -2.95 9.24 5.44
CA LEU A 18 -4.28 8.98 6.01
C LEU A 18 -5.17 8.15 5.07
N HIS A 19 -5.15 8.44 3.77
CA HIS A 19 -5.81 7.58 2.78
C HIS A 19 -5.21 6.18 2.71
N ALA A 20 -3.89 6.07 2.80
CA ALA A 20 -3.20 4.79 2.87
C ALA A 20 -3.62 3.97 4.10
N VAL A 21 -3.74 4.61 5.27
CA VAL A 21 -4.20 3.97 6.51
C VAL A 21 -5.63 3.49 6.40
N ARG A 22 -6.55 4.30 5.86
CA ARG A 22 -7.94 3.89 5.63
C ARG A 22 -7.98 2.69 4.68
N TRP A 23 -7.28 2.75 3.55
CA TRP A 23 -7.20 1.62 2.62
C TRP A 23 -6.63 0.36 3.28
N ALA A 24 -5.55 0.49 4.07
CA ALA A 24 -4.93 -0.62 4.80
C ALA A 24 -5.88 -1.23 5.85
N ALA A 25 -6.70 -0.41 6.52
CA ALA A 25 -7.70 -0.89 7.46
C ALA A 25 -8.78 -1.73 6.77
N GLY A 26 -9.26 -1.26 5.61
CA GLY A 26 -10.20 -2.03 4.78
C GLY A 26 -9.58 -3.35 4.31
N GLU A 27 -8.31 -3.35 3.95
CA GLU A 27 -7.58 -4.56 3.56
C GLU A 27 -7.37 -5.54 4.72
N ALA A 28 -7.07 -5.02 5.91
CA ALA A 28 -6.88 -5.81 7.12
C ALA A 28 -8.19 -6.51 7.51
N ALA A 29 -9.32 -5.80 7.39
CA ALA A 29 -10.65 -6.35 7.62
C ALA A 29 -10.99 -7.47 6.62
N ARG A 30 -10.74 -7.28 5.32
CA ARG A 30 -10.99 -8.31 4.28
C ARG A 30 -10.17 -9.57 4.50
N ARG A 31 -8.94 -9.43 5.00
CA ARG A 31 -8.01 -10.54 5.23
C ARG A 31 -8.11 -11.14 6.62
N HIS A 32 -8.92 -10.58 7.51
CA HIS A 32 -9.00 -10.98 8.92
C HIS A 32 -7.63 -10.99 9.63
N VAL A 33 -6.85 -9.93 9.41
CA VAL A 33 -5.52 -9.76 10.03
C VAL A 33 -5.43 -8.44 10.80
N SER A 34 -4.40 -8.30 11.63
CA SER A 34 -4.14 -7.06 12.37
C SER A 34 -3.58 -5.95 11.47
N LEU A 35 -3.75 -4.69 11.88
CA LEU A 35 -3.13 -3.52 11.25
C LEU A 35 -2.03 -2.95 12.17
N ARG A 36 -0.81 -2.81 11.64
CA ARG A 36 0.33 -2.16 12.28
C ARG A 36 0.54 -0.79 11.65
N LEU A 37 0.33 0.28 12.42
CA LEU A 37 0.60 1.66 12.01
C LEU A 37 2.04 2.02 12.41
N CYS A 38 2.87 2.40 11.45
CA CYS A 38 4.29 2.68 11.69
C CYS A 38 4.65 4.12 11.34
N HIS A 39 5.17 4.83 12.33
CA HIS A 39 5.80 6.13 12.14
C HIS A 39 7.26 6.04 12.60
N VAL A 40 8.20 6.20 11.67
CA VAL A 40 9.63 6.17 12.00
C VAL A 40 10.03 7.52 12.58
N ARG A 41 10.54 7.51 13.82
CA ARG A 41 10.97 8.72 14.52
C ARG A 41 12.30 9.21 13.96
N GLY A 42 12.30 10.43 13.40
CA GLY A 42 13.50 11.19 13.12
C GLY A 42 13.98 11.98 14.35
N GLU A 43 15.15 12.63 14.22
CA GLU A 43 15.65 13.53 15.25
C GLU A 43 14.74 14.77 15.37
N GLY A 44 14.19 15.02 16.56
CA GLY A 44 13.29 16.15 16.85
C GLY A 44 11.77 15.91 16.69
N GLY A 45 11.32 14.67 16.46
CA GLY A 45 9.91 14.37 16.12
C GLY A 45 8.94 14.21 17.30
N GLU A 46 8.40 15.29 17.85
CA GLU A 46 7.32 15.23 18.87
C GLU A 46 5.92 14.93 18.27
N ARG A 47 5.70 15.25 16.99
CA ARG A 47 4.39 15.12 16.31
C ARG A 47 3.98 13.69 15.95
N GLY A 48 4.91 12.74 15.98
CA GLY A 48 4.65 11.35 15.56
C GLY A 48 3.51 10.67 16.34
N GLY A 49 3.38 10.98 17.62
CA GLY A 49 2.30 10.46 18.47
C GLY A 49 0.91 10.96 18.06
N GLU A 50 0.79 12.22 17.64
CA GLU A 50 -0.47 12.79 17.15
C GLU A 50 -0.88 12.16 15.82
N TRP A 51 0.08 12.02 14.89
CA TRP A 51 -0.18 11.38 13.60
C TRP A 51 -0.60 9.92 13.77
N LEU A 52 0.04 9.16 14.66
CA LEU A 52 -0.36 7.79 14.96
C LEU A 52 -1.77 7.71 15.58
N ARG A 53 -2.15 8.65 16.46
CA ARG A 53 -3.51 8.71 17.02
C ARG A 53 -4.55 9.02 15.94
N ALA A 54 -4.28 9.99 15.07
CA ALA A 54 -5.17 10.34 13.96
C ALA A 54 -5.33 9.17 12.97
N ALA A 55 -4.23 8.48 12.63
CA ALA A 55 -4.25 7.28 11.81
C ALA A 55 -5.04 6.14 12.45
N GLU A 56 -4.85 5.90 13.75
CA GLU A 56 -5.58 4.87 14.50
C GLU A 56 -7.08 5.16 14.56
N TRP A 57 -7.47 6.42 14.76
CA TRP A 57 -8.87 6.83 14.70
C TRP A 57 -9.46 6.57 13.30
N ALA A 58 -8.77 7.00 12.24
CA ALA A 58 -9.24 6.81 10.86
C ALA A 58 -9.36 5.31 10.48
N ALA A 59 -8.46 4.46 10.99
CA ALA A 59 -8.52 3.03 10.79
C ALA A 59 -9.74 2.39 11.46
N ARG A 60 -10.00 2.73 12.74
CA ARG A 60 -11.13 2.18 13.51
C ARG A 60 -12.48 2.71 13.04
N ASP A 61 -12.53 3.95 12.61
CA ASP A 61 -13.72 4.57 12.00
C ASP A 61 -14.18 3.78 10.77
N LEU A 62 -13.23 3.35 9.91
CA LEU A 62 -13.55 2.53 8.75
C LEU A 62 -13.79 1.05 9.09
N ALA A 63 -12.99 0.49 10.01
CA ALA A 63 -13.01 -0.92 10.35
C ALA A 63 -13.00 -1.10 11.88
N PRO A 64 -14.16 -1.05 12.55
CA PRO A 64 -14.22 -1.10 14.02
C PRO A 64 -13.71 -2.42 14.63
N GLY A 65 -13.73 -3.51 13.87
CA GLY A 65 -13.40 -4.86 14.35
C GLY A 65 -11.94 -5.30 14.20
N ILE A 66 -11.06 -4.47 13.61
CA ILE A 66 -9.65 -4.87 13.42
C ILE A 66 -8.81 -4.53 14.64
N GLU A 67 -7.87 -5.40 14.97
CA GLU A 67 -6.81 -5.09 15.93
C GLU A 67 -5.83 -4.08 15.31
N VAL A 68 -5.67 -2.91 15.93
CA VAL A 68 -4.74 -1.87 15.49
C VAL A 68 -3.61 -1.72 16.50
N ARG A 69 -2.36 -1.85 16.04
CA ARG A 69 -1.14 -1.63 16.83
C ARG A 69 -0.36 -0.44 16.29
N ARG A 70 0.18 0.38 17.18
CA ARG A 70 1.05 1.52 16.83
C ARG A 70 2.51 1.14 17.06
N LEU A 71 3.36 1.48 16.10
CA LEU A 71 4.80 1.30 16.14
C LEU A 71 5.47 2.66 15.94
N SER A 72 6.47 2.95 16.77
CA SER A 72 7.27 4.17 16.62
C SER A 72 8.76 3.87 16.77
N PRO A 73 9.35 3.06 15.87
CA PRO A 73 10.78 2.78 15.89
C PRO A 73 11.59 4.04 15.56
N SER A 74 12.78 4.15 16.14
CA SER A 74 13.79 5.14 15.77
C SER A 74 14.66 4.62 14.62
N GLY A 75 15.10 5.53 13.75
CA GLY A 75 16.09 5.23 12.70
C GLY A 75 15.75 5.89 11.37
N GLU A 76 16.43 5.46 10.31
CA GLU A 76 16.13 5.90 8.95
C GLU A 76 14.82 5.31 8.45
N VAL A 77 14.02 6.12 7.75
CA VAL A 77 12.64 5.79 7.35
C VAL A 77 12.58 4.54 6.49
N CYS A 78 13.30 4.52 5.35
CA CYS A 78 13.22 3.40 4.40
C CYS A 78 13.75 2.07 4.96
N PRO A 79 14.97 1.99 5.55
CA PRO A 79 15.47 0.74 6.13
C PRO A 79 14.57 0.22 7.25
N THR A 80 14.01 1.12 8.06
CA THR A 80 13.10 0.73 9.14
C THR A 80 11.79 0.16 8.61
N LEU A 81 11.15 0.81 7.62
CA LEU A 81 9.94 0.27 7.01
C LEU A 81 10.18 -1.09 6.32
N VAL A 82 11.32 -1.27 5.66
CA VAL A 82 11.71 -2.55 5.05
C VAL A 82 11.94 -3.64 6.09
N ARG A 83 12.53 -3.30 7.24
CA ARG A 83 12.67 -4.26 8.35
C ARG A 83 11.31 -4.64 8.92
N GLU A 84 10.44 -3.67 9.20
CA GLU A 84 9.11 -3.93 9.74
C GLU A 84 8.20 -4.68 8.76
N SER A 85 8.45 -4.59 7.45
CA SER A 85 7.66 -5.30 6.44
C SER A 85 7.92 -6.80 6.38
N ALA A 86 9.01 -7.30 6.97
CA ALA A 86 9.36 -8.72 6.97
C ALA A 86 8.21 -9.60 7.52
N ASP A 87 7.52 -9.13 8.56
CA ASP A 87 6.39 -9.79 9.22
C ASP A 87 5.01 -9.39 8.67
N ALA A 88 4.97 -8.48 7.69
CA ALA A 88 3.74 -7.99 7.08
C ALA A 88 3.36 -8.83 5.86
N ALA A 89 2.06 -9.12 5.72
CA ALA A 89 1.50 -9.73 4.51
C ALA A 89 1.41 -8.71 3.37
N LEU A 90 1.36 -7.42 3.71
CA LEU A 90 1.30 -6.30 2.80
C LEU A 90 1.81 -5.03 3.49
N THR A 91 2.64 -4.25 2.79
CA THR A 91 3.03 -2.90 3.23
C THR A 91 2.26 -1.85 2.43
N VAL A 92 1.66 -0.87 3.10
CA VAL A 92 0.80 0.14 2.50
C VAL A 92 1.34 1.52 2.82
N LEU A 93 1.53 2.35 1.80
CA LEU A 93 2.12 3.68 1.95
C LEU A 93 1.31 4.71 1.15
N GLY A 94 1.36 5.97 1.59
CA GLY A 94 0.91 7.10 0.78
C GLY A 94 1.86 7.35 -0.41
N PRO A 95 1.48 8.19 -1.38
CA PRO A 95 2.33 8.49 -2.52
C PRO A 95 3.55 9.31 -2.07
N GLY A 96 4.73 9.01 -2.61
CA GLY A 96 5.93 9.79 -2.36
C GLY A 96 7.24 9.03 -2.59
N PRO A 97 8.39 9.69 -2.44
CA PRO A 97 9.70 9.08 -2.67
C PRO A 97 9.99 7.88 -1.78
N VAL A 98 9.60 7.94 -0.50
CA VAL A 98 9.74 6.82 0.46
C VAL A 98 8.99 5.59 -0.04
N ALA A 99 7.77 5.77 -0.56
CA ALA A 99 6.96 4.66 -1.06
C ALA A 99 7.58 3.98 -2.28
N VAL A 100 8.16 4.77 -3.20
CA VAL A 100 8.90 4.24 -4.35
C VAL A 100 10.15 3.46 -3.88
N ALA A 101 10.91 4.01 -2.94
CA ALA A 101 12.10 3.33 -2.42
C ALA A 101 11.76 2.01 -1.70
N VAL A 102 10.71 2.01 -0.88
CA VAL A 102 10.25 0.79 -0.18
C VAL A 102 9.71 -0.25 -1.18
N ALA A 103 8.96 0.16 -2.20
CA ALA A 103 8.48 -0.74 -3.26
C ALA A 103 9.63 -1.33 -4.11
N ALA A 104 10.75 -0.62 -4.26
CA ALA A 104 11.94 -1.18 -4.88
C ALA A 104 12.64 -2.21 -3.98
N ALA A 105 12.63 -2.01 -2.66
CA ALA A 105 13.38 -2.83 -1.70
C ALA A 105 12.64 -4.07 -1.20
N CYS A 106 11.31 -4.04 -1.07
CA CYS A 106 10.52 -5.16 -0.53
C CYS A 106 9.22 -5.38 -1.30
N SER A 107 8.55 -6.50 -1.03
CA SER A 107 7.31 -6.91 -1.70
C SER A 107 6.49 -7.81 -0.77
N PRO A 108 5.14 -7.74 -0.78
CA PRO A 108 4.33 -6.84 -1.62
C PRO A 108 4.15 -5.45 -0.98
N VAL A 109 4.14 -4.40 -1.83
CA VAL A 109 3.92 -3.00 -1.41
C VAL A 109 2.78 -2.39 -2.20
N VAL A 110 1.84 -1.74 -1.53
CA VAL A 110 0.78 -0.93 -2.15
C VAL A 110 1.02 0.53 -1.86
N VAL A 111 1.03 1.34 -2.92
CA VAL A 111 1.04 2.80 -2.82
C VAL A 111 -0.37 3.30 -3.12
N VAL A 112 -0.99 3.88 -2.10
CA VAL A 112 -2.39 4.33 -2.15
C VAL A 112 -2.43 5.77 -2.63
N ARG A 113 -3.24 6.01 -3.65
CA ARG A 113 -3.41 7.31 -4.28
C ARG A 113 -4.79 7.40 -4.93
N GLY A 114 -5.33 8.62 -5.00
CA GLY A 114 -6.54 8.96 -5.74
C GLY A 114 -6.24 9.34 -7.20
N ARG A 115 -7.28 9.79 -7.91
CA ARG A 115 -7.15 10.28 -9.29
C ARG A 115 -6.34 11.57 -9.37
N THR A 116 -6.52 12.45 -8.39
CA THR A 116 -5.69 13.63 -8.20
C THR A 116 -4.98 13.62 -6.84
N PRO A 117 -3.89 14.39 -6.65
CA PRO A 117 -3.19 14.46 -5.38
C PRO A 117 -4.12 14.91 -4.23
N GLY A 118 -4.17 14.13 -3.16
CA GLY A 118 -4.98 14.43 -1.99
C GLY A 118 -6.43 13.95 -2.08
N GLU A 119 -6.88 13.38 -3.21
CA GLU A 119 -8.16 12.67 -3.28
C GLU A 119 -8.07 11.27 -2.65
N PRO A 120 -9.19 10.74 -2.11
CA PRO A 120 -9.26 9.35 -1.69
C PRO A 120 -9.10 8.40 -2.89
N PRO A 121 -8.63 7.17 -2.66
CA PRO A 121 -8.59 6.14 -3.71
C PRO A 121 -10.00 5.80 -4.20
N PRO A 122 -10.16 5.35 -5.46
CA PRO A 122 -11.44 4.86 -5.96
C PRO A 122 -12.01 3.72 -5.10
N ASP A 123 -13.33 3.71 -4.90
CA ASP A 123 -14.09 2.70 -4.15
C ASP A 123 -14.63 1.56 -5.05
N GLY A 124 -14.55 1.72 -6.37
CA GLY A 124 -15.09 0.82 -7.38
C GLY A 124 -14.16 0.56 -8.57
N GLY A 125 -14.61 -0.25 -9.52
CA GLY A 125 -13.84 -0.64 -10.72
C GLY A 125 -13.17 -2.01 -10.64
N PRO A 126 -12.52 -2.51 -11.71
CA PRO A 126 -11.83 -3.79 -11.71
C PRO A 126 -10.47 -3.73 -10.99
N VAL A 127 -9.92 -4.89 -10.66
CA VAL A 127 -8.49 -5.07 -10.41
C VAL A 127 -7.80 -5.28 -11.75
N VAL A 128 -6.74 -4.52 -12.03
CA VAL A 128 -6.00 -4.61 -13.29
C VAL A 128 -4.61 -5.18 -13.01
N ALA A 129 -4.21 -6.19 -13.75
CA ALA A 129 -2.88 -6.78 -13.69
C ALA A 129 -2.06 -6.42 -14.93
N GLY A 130 -0.77 -6.15 -14.75
CA GLY A 130 0.18 -6.11 -15.85
C GLY A 130 1.57 -6.56 -15.43
N GLY A 131 2.28 -7.25 -16.33
CA GLY A 131 3.61 -7.78 -16.06
C GLY A 131 3.61 -9.29 -15.86
N SER A 132 4.30 -9.76 -14.81
CA SER A 132 4.61 -11.18 -14.58
C SER A 132 3.39 -12.03 -14.19
N GLY A 133 3.55 -13.37 -14.26
CA GLY A 133 2.55 -14.31 -13.74
C GLY A 133 2.22 -14.09 -12.25
N ALA A 134 3.23 -13.75 -11.43
CA ALA A 134 3.03 -13.40 -10.03
C ALA A 134 2.13 -12.16 -9.84
N ALA A 135 2.25 -11.17 -10.73
CA ALA A 135 1.35 -10.00 -10.72
C ALA A 135 -0.09 -10.39 -11.05
N VAL A 136 -0.29 -11.30 -12.02
CA VAL A 136 -1.62 -11.80 -12.37
C VAL A 136 -2.22 -12.64 -11.23
N GLU A 137 -1.43 -13.52 -10.61
CA GLU A 137 -1.88 -14.35 -9.47
C GLU A 137 -2.28 -13.48 -8.28
N PHE A 138 -1.42 -12.53 -7.89
CA PHE A 138 -1.74 -11.59 -6.83
C PHE A 138 -3.00 -10.79 -7.16
N ALA A 139 -3.12 -10.27 -8.39
CA ALA A 139 -4.31 -9.54 -8.83
C ALA A 139 -5.58 -10.39 -8.79
N ALA A 140 -5.50 -11.68 -9.13
CA ALA A 140 -6.63 -12.59 -9.02
C ALA A 140 -7.08 -12.77 -7.57
N GLY A 141 -6.13 -12.96 -6.64
CA GLY A 141 -6.42 -12.98 -5.20
C GLY A 141 -7.09 -11.69 -4.73
N GLU A 142 -6.56 -10.53 -5.15
CA GLU A 142 -7.13 -9.22 -4.80
C GLU A 142 -8.54 -9.01 -5.38
N ALA A 143 -8.80 -9.53 -6.59
CA ALA A 143 -10.11 -9.47 -7.24
C ALA A 143 -11.14 -10.32 -6.49
N VAL A 144 -10.78 -11.55 -6.10
CA VAL A 144 -11.62 -12.44 -5.29
C VAL A 144 -11.93 -11.82 -3.93
N LEU A 145 -10.91 -11.32 -3.21
CA LEU A 145 -11.08 -10.65 -1.90
C LEU A 145 -12.03 -9.44 -1.95
N ARG A 146 -12.20 -8.85 -3.14
CA ARG A 146 -13.01 -7.65 -3.36
C ARG A 146 -14.33 -7.90 -4.07
N GLY A 147 -14.61 -9.14 -4.49
CA GLY A 147 -15.74 -9.44 -5.37
C GLY A 147 -15.72 -8.59 -6.65
N ALA A 148 -14.54 -8.36 -7.21
CA ALA A 148 -14.33 -7.47 -8.36
C ALA A 148 -13.93 -8.26 -9.62
N GLY A 149 -14.15 -7.66 -10.79
CA GLY A 149 -13.59 -8.20 -12.03
C GLY A 149 -12.07 -8.07 -12.09
N LEU A 150 -11.41 -9.01 -12.76
CA LEU A 150 -9.98 -8.97 -13.08
C LEU A 150 -9.78 -8.64 -14.56
N ILE A 151 -8.89 -7.69 -14.86
CA ILE A 151 -8.42 -7.40 -16.21
C ILE A 151 -6.91 -7.63 -16.26
N SER A 152 -6.47 -8.60 -17.05
CA SER A 152 -5.05 -8.74 -17.40
C SER A 152 -4.77 -8.00 -18.71
N ALA A 153 -3.83 -7.06 -18.69
CA ALA A 153 -3.45 -6.30 -19.89
C ALA A 153 -1.94 -6.07 -19.95
N PRO A 154 -1.28 -6.34 -21.10
CA PRO A 154 0.17 -6.14 -21.24
C PRO A 154 0.58 -4.66 -21.38
N GLY A 155 -0.37 -3.71 -21.53
CA GLY A 155 -0.07 -2.30 -21.77
C GLY A 155 -1.22 -1.34 -21.41
N SER A 156 -0.97 -0.03 -21.56
CA SER A 156 -1.90 1.06 -21.22
C SER A 156 -2.36 1.08 -19.75
N LEU A 157 -1.55 0.53 -18.84
CA LEU A 157 -1.90 0.44 -17.42
C LEU A 157 -2.15 1.80 -16.78
N LEU A 158 -1.40 2.84 -17.20
CA LEU A 158 -1.60 4.20 -16.70
C LEU A 158 -3.00 4.73 -17.04
N VAL A 159 -3.44 4.56 -18.29
CA VAL A 159 -4.80 4.93 -18.72
C VAL A 159 -5.85 4.11 -17.97
N ARG A 160 -5.62 2.79 -17.85
CA ARG A 160 -6.54 1.88 -17.14
C ARG A 160 -6.64 2.17 -15.64
N SER A 161 -5.59 2.72 -15.04
CA SER A 161 -5.59 3.07 -13.62
C SER A 161 -6.67 4.10 -13.25
N ALA A 162 -7.11 4.94 -14.19
CA ALA A 162 -8.15 5.94 -13.94
C ALA A 162 -9.52 5.35 -13.59
N GLY A 163 -9.80 4.12 -14.01
CA GLY A 163 -11.05 3.40 -13.76
C GLY A 163 -10.90 2.14 -12.90
N ALA A 164 -9.70 1.85 -12.41
CA ALA A 164 -9.41 0.67 -11.62
C ALA A 164 -9.51 0.97 -10.11
N ARG A 165 -9.85 -0.05 -9.30
CA ARG A 165 -9.73 0.06 -7.83
C ARG A 165 -8.32 -0.27 -7.33
N LEU A 166 -7.58 -1.03 -8.13
CA LEU A 166 -6.23 -1.46 -7.86
C LEU A 166 -5.56 -1.84 -9.18
N VAL A 167 -4.34 -1.35 -9.39
CA VAL A 167 -3.45 -1.87 -10.42
C VAL A 167 -2.35 -2.68 -9.75
N VAL A 168 -2.09 -3.89 -10.23
CA VAL A 168 -1.03 -4.77 -9.75
C VAL A 168 0.01 -4.91 -10.85
N VAL A 169 1.27 -4.65 -10.50
CA VAL A 169 2.40 -4.78 -11.40
C VAL A 169 3.54 -5.57 -10.78
N GLY A 170 4.27 -6.29 -11.62
CA GLY A 170 5.54 -6.90 -11.23
C GLY A 170 6.62 -5.84 -11.04
N ALA A 171 7.53 -6.03 -10.08
CA ALA A 171 8.85 -5.42 -10.10
C ALA A 171 9.60 -5.93 -11.34
N GLY A 172 10.47 -5.11 -11.93
CA GLY A 172 11.11 -5.45 -13.21
C GLY A 172 11.98 -6.72 -13.12
N ALA A 173 12.40 -7.25 -14.28
CA ALA A 173 13.27 -8.43 -14.36
C ALA A 173 14.67 -8.22 -13.73
N ALA A 174 15.10 -6.97 -13.54
CA ALA A 174 16.29 -6.60 -12.78
C ALA A 174 15.90 -6.20 -11.34
N ALA A 175 16.82 -6.32 -10.38
CA ALA A 175 16.61 -5.94 -8.98
C ALA A 175 16.19 -4.45 -8.85
N GLY A 176 14.89 -4.17 -8.97
CA GLY A 176 14.35 -2.81 -8.96
C GLY A 176 12.96 -2.69 -9.60
N LEU A 177 12.46 -1.47 -9.64
CA LEU A 177 11.19 -1.15 -10.28
C LEU A 177 11.40 -0.95 -11.78
N GLY A 178 10.58 -1.60 -12.62
CA GLY A 178 10.52 -1.27 -14.04
C GLY A 178 9.87 0.09 -14.30
N GLU A 179 10.07 0.65 -15.50
CA GLU A 179 9.51 1.96 -15.89
C GLU A 179 7.99 2.02 -15.72
N THR A 180 7.28 0.96 -16.08
CA THR A 180 5.83 0.87 -15.92
C THR A 180 5.41 1.00 -14.45
N ALA A 181 6.09 0.29 -13.55
CA ALA A 181 5.80 0.37 -12.12
C ALA A 181 6.11 1.77 -11.58
N LEU A 182 7.25 2.36 -11.93
CA LEU A 182 7.62 3.71 -11.52
C LEU A 182 6.62 4.76 -12.03
N ALA A 183 6.20 4.66 -13.30
CA ALA A 183 5.21 5.56 -13.89
C ALA A 183 3.86 5.46 -13.18
N LEU A 184 3.39 4.25 -12.85
CA LEU A 184 2.15 4.04 -12.10
C LEU A 184 2.24 4.58 -10.66
N LEU A 185 3.35 4.32 -9.96
CA LEU A 185 3.57 4.85 -8.62
C LEU A 185 3.58 6.38 -8.58
N ARG A 186 4.05 7.04 -9.65
CA ARG A 186 4.12 8.50 -9.78
C ARG A 186 2.86 9.14 -10.36
N HIS A 187 2.15 8.48 -11.27
CA HIS A 187 1.09 9.10 -12.08
C HIS A 187 -0.22 8.32 -12.14
N GLY A 188 -0.34 7.16 -11.50
CA GLY A 188 -1.57 6.35 -11.49
C GLY A 188 -2.81 7.09 -10.97
N GLY A 189 -3.99 6.67 -11.38
CA GLY A 189 -5.28 7.20 -10.90
C GLY A 189 -5.89 6.45 -9.72
N CYS A 190 -5.23 5.39 -9.24
CA CYS A 190 -5.73 4.48 -8.22
C CYS A 190 -4.57 3.87 -7.41
N PRO A 191 -4.84 3.12 -6.34
CA PRO A 191 -3.83 2.31 -5.65
C PRO A 191 -3.04 1.42 -6.61
N VAL A 192 -1.73 1.30 -6.35
CA VAL A 192 -0.80 0.48 -7.15
C VAL A 192 -0.08 -0.51 -6.24
N ALA A 193 -0.28 -1.80 -6.47
CA ALA A 193 0.49 -2.87 -5.86
C ALA A 193 1.71 -3.21 -6.72
N VAL A 194 2.88 -3.29 -6.09
CA VAL A 194 4.11 -3.83 -6.67
C VAL A 194 4.40 -5.17 -6.01
N VAL A 195 4.55 -6.21 -6.83
CA VAL A 195 4.83 -7.59 -6.40
C VAL A 195 6.03 -8.18 -7.12
N ARG A 196 6.63 -9.24 -6.58
CA ARG A 196 7.74 -9.99 -7.20
C ARG A 196 7.30 -11.39 -7.55
#